data_AF-A0A3S0VLX4-F1
#
_entry.id   AF-A0A3S0VLX4-F1
#
_cell.length_a   1.000
_cell.length_b   1.000
_cell.length_c   1.000
_cell.angle_alpha   90.00
_cell.angle_beta   90.00
_cell.angle_gamma   90.00
#
_symmetry.space_group_name_H-M   'P 1'
#
loop_
_entity.id
_entity.type
_entity.pdbx_description
1 polymer ?
#
loop_
_entity_poly.entity_id
_entity_poly.type
_entity_poly.pdbx_seq_one_letter_code
_entity_poly.pdbx_strand_id
1 'polypeptide(L)'
;TVSYVARKHGIPPSQLFYWRKQMENGALKGLKAEEDVVPQSEVNELKRQIKQLERILGKKTVENEILREAVKLAREKKLISRQPLLGVDVILIRFYGK
;
A
#
# COMPACT_ATOMS: atom_id res chain seq x y z
N THR A 1 -20.11 46.32 -6.28
CA THR A 1 -19.01 46.48 -5.30
C THR A 1 -19.44 45.95 -3.94
N VAL A 2 -18.54 45.34 -3.15
CA VAL A 2 -18.85 44.75 -1.82
C VAL A 2 -19.59 45.73 -0.90
N SER A 3 -19.22 47.01 -0.96
CA SER A 3 -19.85 48.10 -0.20
C SER A 3 -21.32 48.35 -0.56
N TYR A 4 -21.74 48.06 -1.80
CA TYR A 4 -23.15 48.17 -2.21
C TYR A 4 -24.00 47.06 -1.59
N VAL A 5 -23.49 45.83 -1.62
CA VAL A 5 -24.16 44.64 -1.03
C VAL A 5 -24.26 44.79 0.49
N ALA A 6 -23.17 45.21 1.13
CA ALA A 6 -23.11 45.51 2.56
C ALA A 6 -24.22 46.49 2.99
N ARG A 7 -24.36 47.62 2.28
CA ARG A 7 -25.40 48.62 2.57
C ARG A 7 -26.81 48.13 2.32
N LYS A 8 -27.04 47.39 1.22
CA LYS A 8 -28.36 46.85 0.87
C LYS A 8 -28.91 45.90 1.94
N HIS A 9 -28.02 45.17 2.62
CA HIS A 9 -28.40 44.17 3.61
C HIS A 9 -28.11 44.59 5.06
N GLY A 10 -27.65 45.83 5.29
CA GLY A 10 -27.30 46.31 6.64
C GLY A 10 -26.12 45.58 7.28
N ILE A 11 -25.29 44.91 6.47
CA ILE A 11 -24.18 44.08 6.94
C ILE A 11 -22.89 44.91 6.92
N PRO A 12 -22.09 44.94 8.01
CA PRO A 12 -20.79 45.60 8.00
C PRO A 12 -19.87 45.01 6.91
N PRO A 13 -19.19 45.84 6.10
CA PRO A 13 -18.29 45.34 5.06
C PRO A 13 -17.21 44.37 5.58
N SER A 14 -16.71 44.60 6.80
CA SER A 14 -15.72 43.73 7.48
C SER A 14 -16.22 42.29 7.65
N GLN A 15 -17.51 42.09 7.92
CA GLN A 15 -18.14 40.78 8.07
C GLN A 15 -18.13 40.01 6.74
N LEU A 16 -18.42 40.70 5.63
CA LEU A 16 -18.39 40.12 4.28
C LEU A 16 -16.97 39.70 3.87
N PHE A 17 -15.96 40.52 4.20
CA PHE A 17 -14.56 40.14 3.97
C PHE A 17 -14.14 38.95 4.83
N TYR A 18 -14.59 38.91 6.08
CA TYR A 18 -14.34 37.78 6.98
C TYR A 18 -14.96 36.49 6.44
N TRP A 19 -16.24 36.50 6.03
CA TRP A 19 -16.90 35.33 5.44
C TRP A 19 -16.29 34.89 4.12
N ARG A 20 -15.89 35.83 3.25
CA ARG A 20 -15.13 35.48 2.02
C ARG A 20 -13.83 34.77 2.37
N LYS A 21 -13.07 35.29 3.33
CA LYS A 21 -11.82 34.69 3.79
C LYS A 21 -12.05 33.29 4.40
N GLN A 22 -13.13 33.11 5.16
CA GLN A 22 -13.50 31.79 5.71
C GLN A 22 -13.93 30.81 4.62
N MET A 23 -14.66 31.26 3.61
CA MET A 23 -15.03 30.45 2.45
C MET A 23 -13.82 30.04 1.61
N GLU A 24 -12.89 30.96 1.36
CA GLU A 24 -11.64 30.66 0.64
C GLU A 24 -10.76 29.69 1.42
N ASN A 25 -10.58 29.92 2.72
CA ASN A 25 -9.84 29.01 3.60
C ASN A 25 -10.55 27.65 3.75
N GLY A 26 -11.87 27.66 3.83
CA GLY A 26 -12.72 26.46 3.93
C GLY A 26 -12.69 25.64 2.65
N ALA A 27 -12.72 26.29 1.48
CA ALA A 27 -12.56 25.64 0.18
C ALA A 27 -11.16 25.02 0.04
N LEU A 28 -10.11 25.74 0.47
CA LEU A 28 -8.74 25.22 0.47
C LEU A 28 -8.58 23.99 1.39
N LYS A 29 -9.27 24.01 2.53
CA LYS A 29 -9.26 22.91 3.50
C LYS A 29 -10.14 21.74 3.07
N GLY A 30 -11.25 22.00 2.38
CA GLY A 30 -12.15 21.00 1.78
C GLY A 30 -11.47 20.24 0.64
N LEU A 31 -10.74 20.94 -0.25
CA LEU A 31 -9.92 20.31 -1.28
C LEU A 31 -8.85 19.39 -0.68
N LYS A 32 -8.21 19.82 0.42
CA LYS A 32 -7.27 18.99 1.19
C LYS A 32 -7.89 17.82 1.95
N ALA A 33 -9.20 17.86 2.20
CA ALA A 33 -9.93 16.81 2.91
C ALA A 33 -10.59 15.81 1.93
N GLU A 34 -10.87 16.22 0.70
CA GLU A 34 -11.29 15.32 -0.40
C GLU A 34 -10.11 14.55 -1.02
N GLU A 35 -8.89 15.08 -0.91
CA GLU A 35 -7.68 14.27 -1.07
C GLU A 35 -7.53 13.40 0.19
N ASP A 36 -7.72 12.10 0.05
CA ASP A 36 -7.48 11.13 1.12
C ASP A 36 -5.97 11.08 1.39
N VAL A 37 -5.47 12.05 2.17
CA VAL A 37 -4.03 12.18 2.45
C VAL A 37 -3.64 11.12 3.46
N VAL A 38 -3.34 9.91 2.96
CA VAL A 38 -2.62 8.90 3.74
C VAL A 38 -1.34 9.55 4.28
N PRO A 39 -1.09 9.52 5.59
CA PRO A 39 0.12 10.09 6.15
C PRO A 39 1.36 9.56 5.43
N GLN A 40 2.25 10.44 4.99
CA GLN A 40 3.49 10.03 4.31
C GLN A 40 4.33 9.03 5.13
N SER A 41 4.19 9.06 6.46
CA SER A 41 4.77 8.09 7.38
C SER A 41 4.29 6.66 7.12
N GLU A 42 2.99 6.45 6.91
CA GLU A 42 2.39 5.14 6.67
C GLU A 42 2.81 4.59 5.30
N VAL A 43 2.80 5.44 4.27
CA VAL A 43 3.29 5.06 2.93
C VAL A 43 4.77 4.65 2.98
N ASN A 44 5.59 5.37 3.76
CA ASN A 44 7.01 5.05 3.91
C ASN A 44 7.23 3.76 4.71
N GLU A 45 6.40 3.49 5.71
CA GLU A 45 6.42 2.25 6.48
C GLU A 45 6.04 1.04 5.63
N LEU A 46 4.94 1.14 4.88
CA LEU A 46 4.52 0.09 3.93
C LEU A 46 5.58 -0.18 2.87
N LYS A 47 6.22 0.86 2.32
CA LYS A 47 7.34 0.70 1.37
C LYS A 47 8.53 -0.05 1.99
N ARG A 48 8.85 0.19 3.27
CA ARG A 48 9.91 -0.55 3.98
C ARG A 48 9.53 -2.00 4.16
N GLN A 49 8.29 -2.28 4.55
CA GLN A 49 7.78 -3.64 4.71
C GLN A 49 7.80 -4.42 3.39
N ILE A 50 7.36 -3.80 2.29
CA ILE A 50 7.41 -4.40 0.95
C ILE A 50 8.85 -4.81 0.59
N LYS A 51 9.81 -3.89 0.74
CA LYS A 51 11.22 -4.18 0.43
C LYS A 51 11.80 -5.29 1.32
N GLN A 52 11.39 -5.36 2.58
CA GLN A 52 11.80 -6.44 3.48
C GLN A 52 11.21 -7.78 3.05
N LEU A 53 9.92 -7.81 2.71
CA LEU A 53 9.23 -9.01 2.23
C LEU A 53 9.83 -9.52 0.93
N GLU A 54 10.08 -8.64 -0.05
CA GLU A 54 10.75 -8.98 -1.31
C GLU A 54 12.12 -9.61 -1.06
N ARG A 55 12.91 -9.06 -0.13
CA ARG A 55 14.22 -9.62 0.23
C ARG A 55 14.11 -11.00 0.86
N ILE A 56 13.18 -11.19 1.79
CA ILE A 56 12.99 -12.49 2.48
C ILE A 56 12.48 -13.52 1.49
N LEU A 57 11.54 -13.14 0.63
CA LEU A 57 11.01 -13.99 -0.42
C LEU A 57 12.12 -14.45 -1.35
N GLY A 58 12.96 -13.54 -1.86
CA GLY A 58 14.09 -13.90 -2.72
C GLY A 58 15.05 -14.91 -2.06
N LYS A 59 15.37 -14.74 -0.78
CA LYS A 59 16.19 -15.72 -0.03
C LYS A 59 15.52 -17.09 0.06
N LYS A 60 14.22 -17.12 0.35
CA LYS A 60 13.45 -18.36 0.49
C LYS A 60 13.23 -19.06 -0.85
N THR A 61 13.13 -18.32 -1.95
CA THR A 61 13.07 -18.89 -3.30
C THR A 61 14.33 -19.66 -3.63
N VAL A 62 15.51 -19.06 -3.42
CA VAL A 62 16.81 -19.72 -3.68
C VAL A 62 16.98 -20.95 -2.78
N GLU A 63 16.67 -20.84 -1.49
CA GLU A 63 16.72 -21.98 -0.56
C GLU A 63 15.80 -23.12 -1.03
N ASN A 64 14.60 -22.79 -1.51
CA ASN A 64 13.65 -23.78 -2.01
C ASN A 64 14.15 -24.45 -3.29
N GLU A 65 14.77 -23.72 -4.22
CA GLU A 65 15.36 -24.27 -5.44
C GLU A 65 16.47 -25.28 -5.12
N ILE A 66 17.40 -24.92 -4.23
CA ILE A 66 18.49 -25.81 -3.80
C ILE A 66 17.93 -27.09 -3.16
N LEU A 67 16.94 -26.95 -2.26
CA LEU A 67 16.33 -28.10 -1.61
C LEU A 67 15.59 -29.00 -2.62
N ARG A 68 14.94 -28.43 -3.63
CA ARG A 68 14.31 -29.21 -4.71
C ARG A 68 15.33 -30.01 -5.51
N GLU A 69 16.45 -29.40 -5.88
CA GLU A 69 17.53 -30.09 -6.58
C GLU A 69 18.11 -31.23 -5.74
N ALA A 70 18.35 -30.98 -4.45
CA ALA A 70 18.81 -32.00 -3.52
C ALA A 70 17.84 -33.19 -3.42
N VAL A 71 16.53 -32.93 -3.32
CA VAL A 71 15.50 -33.98 -3.31
C VAL A 71 15.49 -34.77 -4.62
N LYS A 72 15.58 -34.09 -5.77
CA LYS A 72 15.64 -34.74 -7.08
C LYS A 72 16.85 -35.67 -7.18
N LEU A 73 18.04 -35.18 -6.84
CA LEU A 73 19.28 -35.95 -6.83
C LEU A 73 19.22 -37.14 -5.86
N ALA A 74 18.65 -36.95 -4.67
CA ALA A 74 18.50 -38.03 -3.69
C ALA A 74 17.55 -39.13 -4.17
N ARG A 75 16.46 -38.78 -4.87
CA ARG A 75 15.54 -39.75 -5.51
C ARG A 75 16.21 -40.50 -6.67
N GLU A 76 17.01 -39.81 -7.50
CA GLU A 76 17.79 -40.42 -8.59
C GLU A 76 18.80 -41.43 -8.05
N LYS A 77 19.52 -41.08 -6.97
CA LYS A 77 20.48 -41.94 -6.28
C LYS A 77 19.85 -43.01 -5.37
N LYS A 78 18.51 -43.12 -5.33
CA LYS A 78 17.75 -44.03 -4.47
C LYS A 78 18.07 -43.89 -2.97
N LEU A 79 18.47 -42.69 -2.54
CA LEU A 79 18.79 -42.39 -1.15
C LEU A 79 17.53 -42.10 -0.30
N ILE A 80 16.44 -41.70 -0.94
CA ILE A 80 15.15 -41.41 -0.30
C ILE A 80 13.98 -42.03 -1.09
N SER A 81 12.85 -42.26 -0.42
CA SER A 81 11.64 -42.79 -1.04
C SER A 81 11.15 -41.90 -2.18
N ARG A 82 10.56 -42.54 -3.21
CA ARG A 82 9.91 -41.85 -4.33
C ARG A 82 8.52 -41.32 -3.98
N GLN A 83 8.02 -41.60 -2.78
CA GLN A 83 6.75 -41.03 -2.33
C GLN A 83 6.78 -39.49 -2.39
N PRO A 84 5.66 -38.86 -2.76
CA PRO A 84 5.50 -37.40 -2.67
C PRO A 84 5.84 -36.92 -1.26
N LEU A 85 6.65 -35.86 -1.17
CA LEU A 85 7.01 -35.27 0.13
C LEU A 85 5.93 -34.24 0.46
N LEU A 86 5.12 -34.55 1.47
CA LEU A 86 4.08 -33.66 1.99
C LEU A 86 4.72 -32.32 2.37
N GLY A 87 4.21 -31.24 1.78
CA GLY A 87 4.72 -29.87 1.95
C GLY A 87 5.62 -29.36 0.83
N VAL A 88 6.33 -30.22 0.10
CA VAL A 88 7.11 -29.82 -1.10
C VAL A 88 6.21 -29.79 -2.34
N ASP A 89 5.42 -30.85 -2.51
CA ASP A 89 4.55 -31.03 -3.68
C ASP A 89 3.25 -30.20 -3.56
N VAL A 90 2.81 -29.85 -2.33
CA VAL A 90 1.59 -29.06 -2.07
C VAL A 90 1.78 -27.57 -2.40
N ILE A 91 2.98 -27.03 -2.22
CA ILE A 91 3.31 -25.64 -2.57
C ILE A 91 3.26 -25.45 -4.10
N LEU A 92 3.69 -26.46 -4.88
CA LEU A 92 3.61 -26.47 -6.34
C LEU A 92 2.17 -26.32 -6.84
N ILE A 93 1.21 -27.04 -6.23
CA ILE A 93 -0.21 -26.96 -6.63
C ILE A 93 -0.81 -25.59 -6.30
N ARG A 94 -0.43 -24.98 -5.16
CA ARG A 94 -0.97 -23.66 -4.76
C ARG A 94 -0.34 -22.46 -5.49
N PHE A 95 0.94 -22.52 -5.86
CA PHE A 95 1.63 -21.40 -6.53
C PHE A 95 1.62 -21.49 -8.06
N TYR A 96 1.60 -22.70 -8.63
CA TYR A 96 1.68 -22.93 -10.07
C TYR A 96 0.42 -23.61 -10.65
N GLY A 97 -0.62 -23.83 -9.85
CA GLY A 97 -1.90 -24.37 -10.30
C GLY A 97 -2.71 -23.37 -11.13
N LYS A 98 -2.41 -23.31 -12.43
CA LYS A 98 -3.39 -23.26 -13.52
C LYS A 98 -3.25 -24.54 -14.34
#